data_AF-A0A1V9X168-F1
#
_entry.id   AF-A0A1V9X168-F1
#
_cell.length_a   1.000
_cell.length_b   1.000
_cell.length_c   1.000
_cell.angle_alpha   90.00
_cell.angle_beta   90.00
_cell.angle_gamma   90.00
#
_symmetry.space_group_name_H-M   'P 1'
#
loop_
_entity.id
_entity.type
_entity.pdbx_description
1 polymer ?
#
loop_
_entity_poly.entity_id
_entity_poly.type
_entity_poly.pdbx_seq_one_letter_code
_entity_poly.pdbx_strand_id
1 'polypeptide(L)' 'MRRKDGHVLTVGMDTFTADDRFQTMHVDSHDWALQIKYVQMSDAGVYECQVSSDPKISYFVNLTVLVIFAPAK' A
#
# COMPACT_ATOMS: atom_id res chain seq x y z
N MET A 1 0.70 4.28 4.75
CA MET A 1 0.78 3.43 5.96
C MET A 1 -0.19 2.26 5.88
N ARG A 2 0.11 1.15 6.56
CA ARG A 2 -0.77 -0.01 6.69
C ARG A 2 -1.58 0.11 7.98
N ARG A 3 -2.91 0.07 7.90
CA ARG A 3 -3.77 0.39 9.05
C ARG A 3 -3.87 -0.75 10.06
N LYS A 4 -3.79 -2.01 9.61
CA LYS A 4 -4.00 -3.18 10.48
C LYS A 4 -3.00 -3.26 11.64
N ASP A 5 -1.81 -2.69 11.47
CA ASP A 5 -0.71 -2.69 12.45
C ASP A 5 -0.06 -1.32 12.64
N GLY A 6 -0.59 -0.26 12.02
CA GLY A 6 -0.08 1.10 12.12
C GLY A 6 1.31 1.31 11.50
N HIS A 7 1.80 0.35 10.71
CA HIS A 7 3.16 0.41 10.17
C HIS A 7 3.28 1.44 9.03
N VAL A 8 4.27 2.33 9.13
CA VAL A 8 4.63 3.24 8.04
C VAL A 8 5.37 2.43 6.98
N LEU A 9 4.84 2.39 5.77
CA LEU A 9 5.42 1.64 4.66
C LEU A 9 6.42 2.49 3.88
N THR A 10 6.03 3.72 3.56
CA THR A 10 6.82 4.68 2.80
C THR A 10 6.53 6.10 3.28
N VAL A 11 7.48 7.01 3.08
CA VAL A 11 7.33 8.45 3.25
C VAL A 11 7.97 9.12 2.04
N GLY A 12 7.18 9.80 1.22
CA GLY A 12 7.64 10.23 -0.10
C GLY A 12 8.18 9.03 -0.90
N MET A 13 9.41 9.13 -1.40
CA MET A 13 10.06 8.07 -2.18
C MET A 13 10.80 7.02 -1.32
N ASP A 14 10.92 7.26 -0.02
CA ASP A 14 11.69 6.40 0.87
C ASP A 14 10.80 5.28 1.43
N THR A 15 11.36 4.07 1.54
CA THR A 15 10.68 2.89 2.08
C THR A 15 11.12 2.65 3.53
N PHE A 16 10.16 2.52 4.43
CA PHE A 16 10.35 2.42 5.90
C PHE A 16 10.01 1.03 6.46
N THR A 17 9.79 0.06 5.58
CA THR A 17 9.58 -1.34 5.95
C THR A 17 10.72 -2.20 5.44
N ALA A 18 10.99 -3.31 6.13
CA ALA A 18 12.00 -4.30 5.71
C ALA A 18 11.51 -5.24 4.60
N ASP A 19 10.21 -5.20 4.27
CA ASP A 19 9.61 -5.99 3.20
C ASP A 19 9.83 -5.26 1.84
N ASP A 20 10.79 -5.75 1.06
CA ASP A 20 11.25 -5.18 -0.22
C ASP A 20 10.21 -5.17 -1.34
N ARG A 21 9.07 -5.85 -1.12
CA ARG A 21 7.92 -5.87 -2.02
C ARG A 21 7.18 -4.54 -2.04
N PHE A 22 7.27 -3.75 -0.98
CA PHE A 22 6.63 -2.43 -0.87
C PHE A 22 7.54 -1.36 -1.48
N GLN A 23 7.04 -0.61 -2.45
CA GLN A 23 7.78 0.46 -3.12
C GLN A 23 6.86 1.65 -3.40
N THR A 24 7.39 2.87 -3.35
CA THR A 24 6.67 4.04 -3.88
C THR A 24 6.96 4.17 -5.38
N MET A 25 5.91 4.37 -6.16
CA MET A 25 5.97 4.73 -7.58
C MET A 25 5.49 6.17 -7.73
N HIS A 26 6.27 6.99 -8.43
CA HIS A 26 5.87 8.34 -8.81
C HIS A 26 5.14 8.26 -10.16
N VAL A 27 3.82 8.44 -10.14
CA VAL A 27 2.98 8.28 -11.34
C VAL A 27 2.97 9.56 -12.17
N ASP A 28 2.85 10.71 -11.50
CA ASP A 28 3.00 12.05 -12.07
C ASP A 28 3.56 13.02 -11.01
N SER A 29 3.56 14.34 -11.27
CA SER A 29 4.14 15.34 -10.37
C SER A 29 3.45 15.48 -9.00
N HIS A 30 2.24 14.95 -8.81
CA HIS A 30 1.47 15.08 -7.58
C HIS A 30 0.89 13.75 -7.08
N ASP A 31 1.01 12.67 -7.84
CA ASP A 31 0.45 11.36 -7.53
C ASP A 31 1.55 10.34 -7.17
N TRP A 32 1.51 9.93 -5.91
CA TRP A 32 2.29 8.81 -5.38
C TRP A 32 1.42 7.56 -5.30
N ALA A 33 1.90 6.46 -5.89
CA ALA A 33 1.28 5.16 -5.77
C ALA A 33 2.13 4.23 -4.89
N LEU A 34 1.48 3.49 -4.00
CA LEU A 34 2.10 2.38 -3.29
C LEU A 34 2.02 1.12 -4.15
N GLN A 35 3.17 0.59 -4.57
CA GLN A 35 3.27 -0.71 -5.22
C GLN A 35 3.55 -1.80 -4.19
N ILE A 36 2.86 -2.94 -4.34
CA ILE A 36 3.13 -4.17 -3.58
C ILE A 36 3.40 -5.29 -4.58
N LYS A 37 4.64 -5.79 -4.63
CA LYS A 37 5.03 -6.91 -5.49
C LYS A 37 4.64 -8.25 -4.87
N TYR A 38 4.35 -9.24 -5.71
CA TYR A 38 4.08 -10.62 -5.27
C TYR A 38 3.08 -10.69 -4.10
N VAL A 39 1.92 -10.06 -4.30
CA VAL A 39 0.87 -9.89 -3.27
C VAL A 39 0.50 -11.24 -2.65
N GLN A 40 0.41 -11.26 -1.32
CA GLN A 40 0.02 -12.41 -0.51
C GLN A 40 -1.35 -12.17 0.12
N MET A 41 -2.05 -13.24 0.52
CA MET A 41 -3.35 -13.13 1.22
C MET A 41 -3.28 -12.27 2.48
N SER A 42 -2.13 -12.28 3.17
CA SER A 42 -1.89 -11.48 4.37
C SER A 42 -1.77 -9.98 4.10
N ASP A 43 -1.55 -9.56 2.85
CA ASP A 43 -1.48 -8.14 2.49
C ASP A 43 -2.87 -7.48 2.41
N ALA A 44 -3.95 -8.27 2.42
CA ALA A 44 -5.31 -7.74 2.42
C ALA A 44 -5.57 -6.81 3.63
N GLY A 45 -6.38 -5.77 3.40
CA GLY A 45 -6.79 -4.81 4.43
C GLY A 45 -6.68 -3.36 3.99
N VAL A 46 -6.84 -2.45 4.96
CA VAL A 46 -6.87 -1.00 4.71
C VAL A 46 -5.48 -0.40 4.73
N TYR A 47 -5.20 0.39 3.71
CA TYR A 47 -4.03 1.23 3.55
C TYR A 47 -4.47 2.70 3.57
N GLU A 48 -3.61 3.56 4.09
CA GLU A 48 -3.85 5.01 4.15
C GLU A 48 -2.70 5.74 3.47
N CYS A 49 -3.04 6.60 2.51
CA CYS A 49 -2.18 7.67 2.02
C CYS A 49 -2.50 8.92 2.83
N GLN A 50 -1.48 9.56 3.41
CA GLN A 50 -1.66 10.69 4.31
C GLN A 50 -0.72 11.82 3.93
N VAL A 51 -1.26 13.04 3.89
CA VAL A 51 -0.52 14.28 3.68
C VAL A 51 -0.44 15.03 5.00
N SER A 52 0.77 15.47 5.38
CA SER A 52 1.06 16.13 6.66
C SER A 52 0.66 17.61 6.66
N SER A 53 -0.60 17.88 6.30
CA SER A 53 -1.24 19.19 6.39
C SER A 53 -1.92 19.38 7.76
N ASP A 54 -2.33 20.62 8.05
CA ASP A 54 -3.20 20.93 9.19
C ASP A 54 -4.50 21.59 8.68
N PRO A 55 -5.67 20.92 8.81
CA PRO A 55 -5.87 19.57 9.36
C PRO A 55 -5.28 18.47 8.45
N LYS A 56 -5.00 17.30 9.03
CA LYS A 56 -4.45 16.16 8.25
C LYS A 56 -5.40 15.77 7.13
N ILE A 57 -4.84 15.46 5.97
CA ILE A 57 -5.59 14.90 4.84
C ILE A 57 -5.23 13.43 4.73
N SER A 58 -6.26 12.57 4.67
CA SER A 58 -6.13 11.11 4.59
C SER A 58 -6.98 10.56 3.44
N TYR A 59 -6.42 9.62 2.69
CA TYR A 59 -7.09 8.83 1.66
C TYR A 59 -6.95 7.34 1.99
N PHE A 60 -8.07 6.62 2.06
CA PHE A 60 -8.11 5.21 2.47
C PHE A 60 -8.41 4.29 1.28
N VAL A 61 -7.64 3.21 1.18
CA VAL A 61 -7.79 2.17 0.15
C VAL A 61 -7.93 0.82 0.82
N ASN A 62 -8.96 0.04 0.49
CA ASN A 62 -9.09 -1.33 0.94
C ASN A 62 -8.59 -2.31 -0.14
N LEU A 63 -7.49 -3.00 0.15
CA LEU A 63 -6.94 -4.04 -0.72
C LEU A 63 -7.61 -5.39 -0.43
N THR A 64 -8.30 -5.93 -1.42
CA THR A 64 -8.84 -7.30 -1.39
C THR A 64 -7.95 -8.21 -2.24
N VAL A 65 -7.48 -9.31 -1.67
CA VAL A 65 -6.66 -10.31 -2.36
C VAL A 65 -7.50 -11.57 -2.56
N LEU A 66 -7.51 -12.10 -3.79
CA LEU A 66 -8.30 -13.26 -4.20
C LEU A 66 -7.38 -14.36 -4.71
N VAL A 67 -7.74 -15.62 -4.43
CA VAL A 67 -7.13 -16.80 -5.06
C VAL A 67 -8.04 -17.26 -6.18
N ILE A 68 -7.53 -17.25 -7.42
CA ILE A 68 -8.25 -17.84 -8.55
C ILE A 68 -7.90 -19.32 -8.61
N PHE A 69 -8.86 -20.16 -8.28
CA PHE A 69 -8.77 -21.60 -8.55
C PHE A 69 -9.25 -21.84 -9.98
N ALA A 70 -8.33 -22.18 -10.89
CA ALA A 70 -8.70 -22.77 -12.16
C ALA A 70 -8.91 -24.28 -11.94
N PRO A 71 -10.11 -24.84 -12.21
CA PRO A 71 -10.30 -26.28 -12.12
C PRO A 71 -9.38 -26.98 -13.14
N ALA A 72 -8.72 -28.06 -12.71
CA ALA A 72 -7.96 -28.91 -13.60
C ALA A 72 -8.92 -29.52 -14.64
N LYS A 73 -8.51 -29.49 -15.91
CA LYS A 73 -9.27 -30.01 -17.05
C LYS A 73 -9.44 -31.53 -16.96
#